data_AF-M0DBB4-F1
#
_entry.id   AF-M0DBB4-F1
#
_cell.length_a   1.000
_cell.length_b   1.000
_cell.length_c   1.000
_cell.angle_alpha   90.00
_cell.angle_beta   90.00
_cell.angle_gamma   90.00
#
_symmetry.space_group_name_H-M   'P 1'
#
loop_
_entity.id
_entity.type
_entity.pdbx_description
1 polymer ?
#
loop_
_entity_poly.entity_id
_entity_poly.type
_entity_poly.pdbx_seq_one_letter_code
_entity_poly.pdbx_strand_id
1 'polypeptide(L)'
;MLTCITDPVYPSGRAVDSADREGTNATPDEANIQCAREGRNVDDTSKSERTVLCGIRAGILAAFVAGIRRRNPGAVVNGVAAFALTYLPRLLERRFDVDLRGWQRTYLSVAMLAHAVGMLGLYDDDDRWWWWDHLTHTLSSTVLGGIAYVVADRRGRDPRRTVAVALIGGGVVWEVLEYGVHALTDRLGVDPVLVPYSARDTALDLLFNLVGGAVVVAFGDRLLENLLGDD
;
A
#
# COMPACT_ATOMS: atom_id res chain seq x y z
N MET A 1 -2.25 9.41 19.10
CA MET A 1 -3.70 9.68 19.05
C MET A 1 -4.00 11.10 18.53
N LEU A 2 -3.26 12.15 18.92
CA LEU A 2 -3.50 13.51 18.42
C LEU A 2 -3.20 13.75 16.93
N THR A 3 -2.26 13.04 16.31
CA THR A 3 -1.87 13.26 14.90
C THR A 3 -2.94 12.84 13.89
N CYS A 4 -3.90 12.00 14.29
CA CYS A 4 -4.96 11.51 13.42
C CYS A 4 -6.13 12.49 13.25
N ILE A 5 -6.24 13.49 14.13
CA ILE A 5 -7.38 14.42 14.20
C ILE A 5 -7.26 15.53 13.14
N THR A 6 -6.05 15.78 12.61
CA THR A 6 -5.78 16.96 11.78
C THR A 6 -5.66 16.69 10.29
N ASP A 7 -5.94 15.47 9.80
CA ASP A 7 -5.93 15.21 8.36
C ASP A 7 -7.16 15.88 7.70
N PRO A 8 -6.99 16.90 6.83
CA PRO A 8 -8.10 17.53 6.13
C PRO A 8 -8.77 16.53 5.19
N VAL A 9 -10.06 16.75 4.94
CA VAL A 9 -10.93 15.98 4.05
C VAL A 9 -10.24 15.78 2.70
N TYR A 10 -10.12 14.52 2.25
CA TYR A 10 -9.99 14.21 0.83
C TYR A 10 -11.35 14.55 0.20
N PRO A 11 -11.46 15.62 -0.59
CA PRO A 11 -12.70 15.85 -1.30
C PRO A 11 -12.81 14.74 -2.35
N SER A 12 -13.68 13.77 -2.10
CA SER A 12 -14.07 12.81 -3.13
C SER A 12 -14.92 13.56 -4.16
N GLY A 13 -14.33 13.82 -5.32
CA GLY A 13 -15.05 14.29 -6.51
C GLY A 13 -14.84 15.77 -6.78
N ARG A 14 -14.21 16.08 -7.92
CA ARG A 14 -14.60 17.26 -8.68
C ARG A 14 -16.10 17.18 -8.90
N ALA A 15 -16.80 18.26 -8.58
CA ALA A 15 -18.21 18.43 -8.92
C ALA A 15 -18.37 18.09 -10.40
N VAL A 16 -19.19 17.07 -10.68
CA VAL A 16 -19.65 16.78 -12.04
C VAL A 16 -20.38 18.04 -12.49
N ASP A 17 -19.82 18.70 -13.50
CA ASP A 17 -20.43 19.85 -14.15
C ASP A 17 -21.82 19.42 -14.62
N SER A 18 -22.87 20.04 -14.06
CA SER A 18 -24.26 19.61 -14.14
C SER A 18 -24.90 19.98 -15.47
N ALA A 19 -24.21 19.74 -16.59
CA ALA A 19 -24.66 20.11 -17.92
C ALA A 19 -25.49 19.03 -18.64
N ASP A 20 -25.47 17.77 -18.18
CA ASP A 20 -26.23 16.69 -18.82
C ASP A 20 -27.28 16.10 -17.85
N ARG A 21 -28.45 16.75 -17.76
CA ARG A 21 -29.67 16.13 -17.20
C ARG A 21 -30.77 16.10 -18.26
N GLU A 22 -30.71 15.10 -19.13
CA GLU A 22 -31.91 14.61 -19.80
C GLU A 22 -32.77 13.83 -18.78
N GLY A 23 -33.96 14.35 -18.47
CA GLY A 23 -35.12 13.50 -18.21
C GLY A 23 -35.52 13.14 -16.77
N THR A 24 -35.04 13.79 -15.71
CA THR A 24 -35.56 13.51 -14.35
C THR A 24 -36.66 14.50 -13.94
N ASN A 25 -37.93 14.07 -13.97
CA ASN A 25 -39.10 14.73 -13.38
C ASN A 25 -39.05 14.75 -11.83
N ALA A 26 -37.91 15.05 -11.23
CA ALA A 26 -37.78 15.16 -9.77
C ALA A 26 -38.23 16.56 -9.33
N THR A 27 -39.11 16.64 -8.34
CA THR A 27 -39.49 17.91 -7.73
C THR A 27 -38.30 18.54 -6.99
N PRO A 28 -38.26 19.89 -6.82
CA PRO A 28 -37.16 20.55 -6.11
C PRO A 28 -36.89 19.98 -4.70
N ASP A 29 -37.94 19.52 -4.01
CA ASP A 29 -37.82 18.89 -2.69
C ASP A 29 -37.16 17.50 -2.77
N GLU A 30 -37.46 16.69 -3.78
CA GLU A 30 -36.81 15.40 -4.01
C GLU A 30 -35.33 15.57 -4.36
N ALA A 31 -34.98 16.58 -5.16
CA ALA A 31 -33.59 16.91 -5.49
C ALA A 31 -32.78 17.35 -4.26
N ASN A 32 -33.39 18.17 -3.39
CA ASN A 32 -32.77 18.60 -2.12
C ASN A 32 -32.56 17.43 -1.15
N ILE A 33 -33.54 16.53 -1.03
CA ILE A 33 -33.41 15.33 -0.19
C ILE A 33 -32.30 14.42 -0.74
N GLN A 34 -32.21 14.26 -2.06
CA GLN A 34 -31.17 13.45 -2.70
C GLN A 34 -29.76 14.03 -2.45
N CYS A 35 -29.55 15.33 -2.67
CA CYS A 35 -28.28 15.99 -2.37
C CYS A 35 -27.91 15.87 -0.88
N ALA A 36 -28.87 16.02 0.03
CA ALA A 36 -28.63 15.86 1.46
C ALA A 36 -28.29 14.41 1.85
N ARG A 37 -28.89 13.41 1.18
CA ARG A 37 -28.56 11.98 1.37
C ARG A 37 -27.17 11.65 0.83
N GLU A 38 -26.84 12.12 -0.36
CA GLU A 38 -25.51 11.96 -0.96
C GLU A 38 -24.43 12.61 -0.08
N GLY A 39 -24.66 13.84 0.38
CA GLY A 39 -23.74 14.54 1.30
C GLY A 39 -23.52 13.76 2.61
N ARG A 40 -24.57 13.18 3.19
CA ARG A 40 -24.45 12.32 4.39
C ARG A 40 -23.69 11.04 4.11
N ASN A 41 -23.93 10.37 2.98
CA ASN A 41 -23.25 9.13 2.61
C ASN A 41 -21.75 9.35 2.39
N VAL A 42 -21.38 10.47 1.74
CA VAL A 42 -19.97 10.86 1.54
C VAL A 42 -19.28 11.12 2.88
N ASP A 43 -19.92 11.86 3.79
CA ASP A 43 -19.37 12.12 5.12
C ASP A 43 -19.13 10.83 5.92
N ASP A 44 -20.11 9.92 5.93
CA ASP A 44 -20.01 8.65 6.66
C ASP A 44 -18.92 7.71 6.07
N THR A 45 -18.82 7.66 4.75
CA THR A 45 -17.74 6.93 4.05
C THR A 45 -16.37 7.52 4.41
N SER A 46 -16.25 8.85 4.45
CA SER A 46 -14.99 9.50 4.81
C SER A 46 -14.58 9.24 6.26
N LYS A 47 -15.55 9.21 7.18
CA LYS A 47 -15.33 8.93 8.61
C LYS A 47 -14.93 7.48 8.85
N SER A 48 -15.58 6.54 8.19
CA SER A 48 -15.24 5.12 8.28
C SER A 48 -13.83 4.85 7.72
N GLU A 49 -13.47 5.39 6.56
CA GLU A 49 -12.13 5.27 5.97
C GLU A 49 -11.05 5.81 6.93
N ARG A 50 -11.26 7.01 7.50
CA ARG A 50 -10.35 7.59 8.50
C ARG A 50 -10.17 6.68 9.70
N THR A 51 -11.25 6.12 10.22
CA THR A 51 -11.21 5.24 11.38
C THR A 51 -10.38 3.99 11.10
N VAL A 52 -10.56 3.38 9.92
CA VAL A 52 -9.78 2.22 9.47
C VAL A 52 -8.30 2.56 9.34
N LEU A 53 -7.96 3.65 8.65
CA LEU A 53 -6.56 4.07 8.48
C LEU A 53 -5.89 4.41 9.82
N CYS A 54 -6.64 5.00 10.76
CA CYS A 54 -6.16 5.25 12.11
C CYS A 54 -5.90 3.96 12.88
N GLY A 55 -6.80 2.98 12.79
CA GLY A 55 -6.63 1.66 13.38
C GLY A 55 -5.38 0.96 12.85
N ILE A 56 -5.17 1.02 11.54
CA ILE A 56 -3.98 0.45 10.88
C ILE A 56 -2.70 1.13 11.40
N ARG A 57 -2.64 2.47 11.41
CA ARG A 57 -1.48 3.22 11.92
C ARG A 57 -1.20 2.92 13.39
N ALA A 58 -2.24 2.76 14.20
CA ALA A 58 -2.12 2.36 15.60
C ALA A 58 -1.57 0.93 15.73
N GLY A 59 -1.99 0.01 14.86
CA GLY A 59 -1.45 -1.35 14.78
C GLY A 59 0.03 -1.38 14.42
N ILE A 60 0.46 -0.60 13.41
CA ILE A 60 1.88 -0.48 13.04
C ILE A 60 2.68 0.12 14.21
N LEU A 61 2.15 1.15 14.88
CA LEU A 61 2.81 1.73 16.06
C LEU A 61 2.93 0.70 17.20
N ALA A 62 1.91 -0.12 17.42
CA ALA A 62 1.95 -1.19 18.41
C ALA A 62 3.02 -2.24 18.05
N ALA A 63 3.12 -2.62 16.77
CA ALA A 63 4.18 -3.51 16.29
C ALA A 63 5.57 -2.90 16.49
N PHE A 64 5.76 -1.63 16.15
CA PHE A 64 7.00 -0.90 16.42
C PHE A 64 7.38 -0.91 17.90
N VAL A 65 6.45 -0.58 18.80
CA VAL A 65 6.68 -0.60 20.26
C VAL A 65 6.99 -2.02 20.76
N ALA A 66 6.32 -3.04 20.21
CA ALA A 66 6.62 -4.42 20.53
C ALA A 66 8.03 -4.82 20.06
N GLY A 67 8.45 -4.36 18.88
CA GLY A 67 9.83 -4.51 18.38
C GLY A 67 10.87 -3.93 19.33
N ILE A 68 10.64 -2.70 19.83
CA ILE A 68 11.50 -2.07 20.86
C ILE A 68 11.57 -2.95 22.12
N ARG A 69 10.42 -3.40 22.62
CA ARG A 69 10.35 -4.23 23.85
C ARG A 69 11.08 -5.56 23.69
N ARG A 70 11.01 -6.16 22.50
CA ARG A 70 11.70 -7.41 22.15
C ARG A 70 13.17 -7.21 21.79
N ARG A 71 13.67 -5.96 21.77
CA ARG A 71 15.02 -5.59 21.30
C ARG A 71 15.34 -6.14 19.91
N ASN A 72 14.34 -6.21 19.04
CA ASN A 72 14.51 -6.65 17.66
C ASN A 72 14.71 -5.40 16.78
N PRO A 73 15.94 -5.09 16.35
CA PRO A 73 16.21 -3.88 15.59
C PRO A 73 15.59 -3.93 14.18
N GLY A 74 15.43 -5.12 13.59
CA GLY A 74 14.70 -5.34 12.33
C GLY A 74 13.25 -4.88 12.42
N ALA A 75 12.54 -5.28 13.47
CA ALA A 75 11.16 -4.87 13.74
C ALA A 75 11.03 -3.36 13.98
N VAL A 76 12.02 -2.74 14.63
CA VAL A 76 12.04 -1.30 14.87
C VAL A 76 12.20 -0.52 13.56
N VAL A 77 13.21 -0.86 12.75
CA VAL A 77 13.48 -0.17 11.47
C VAL A 77 12.30 -0.34 10.51
N ASN A 78 11.80 -1.57 10.34
CA ASN A 78 10.66 -1.85 9.48
C ASN A 78 9.38 -1.21 10.00
N GLY A 79 9.17 -1.14 11.32
CA GLY A 79 8.04 -0.44 11.92
C GLY A 79 8.04 1.06 11.60
N VAL A 80 9.21 1.72 11.63
CA VAL A 80 9.34 3.13 11.21
C VAL A 80 9.08 3.28 9.71
N ALA A 81 9.68 2.43 8.88
CA ALA A 81 9.51 2.46 7.43
C ALA A 81 8.05 2.24 7.03
N ALA A 82 7.40 1.20 7.56
CA ALA A 82 5.98 0.90 7.33
C ALA A 82 5.08 2.05 7.77
N PHE A 83 5.34 2.65 8.93
CA PHE A 83 4.58 3.80 9.41
C PHE A 83 4.71 5.01 8.47
N ALA A 84 5.93 5.32 8.04
CA ALA A 84 6.19 6.40 7.08
C ALA A 84 5.49 6.14 5.73
N LEU A 85 5.54 4.89 5.24
CA LEU A 85 4.90 4.48 4.00
C LEU A 85 3.36 4.55 4.07
N THR A 86 2.72 4.55 5.25
CA THR A 86 1.27 4.83 5.33
C THR A 86 0.87 6.26 4.91
N TYR A 87 1.83 7.17 4.77
CA TYR A 87 1.61 8.52 4.23
C TYR A 87 1.94 8.62 2.73
N LEU A 88 2.48 7.55 2.14
CA LEU A 88 2.80 7.51 0.71
C LEU A 88 1.61 7.81 -0.20
N PRO A 89 0.39 7.29 0.04
CA PRO A 89 -0.78 7.61 -0.79
C PRO A 89 -0.98 9.13 -0.94
N ARG A 90 -0.91 9.84 0.19
CA ARG A 90 -1.08 11.30 0.24
C ARG A 90 0.01 12.04 -0.52
N LEU A 91 1.24 11.55 -0.43
CA LEU A 91 2.37 12.14 -1.15
C LEU A 91 2.19 11.96 -2.66
N LEU A 92 1.71 10.78 -3.09
CA LEU A 92 1.46 10.49 -4.49
C LEU A 92 0.36 11.38 -5.07
N GLU A 93 -0.78 11.48 -4.38
CA GLU A 93 -1.91 12.32 -4.81
C GLU A 93 -1.47 13.77 -4.97
N ARG A 94 -0.70 14.30 -4.03
CA ARG A 94 -0.17 15.67 -4.09
C ARG A 94 0.86 15.88 -5.19
N ARG A 95 1.71 14.89 -5.47
CA ARG A 95 2.85 15.04 -6.37
C ARG A 95 2.47 14.78 -7.83
N PHE A 96 1.53 13.88 -8.06
CA PHE A 96 1.17 13.37 -9.38
C PHE A 96 -0.25 13.76 -9.82
N ASP A 97 -0.98 14.53 -9.00
CA ASP A 97 -2.36 14.96 -9.28
C ASP A 97 -3.28 13.77 -9.62
N VAL A 98 -3.17 12.72 -8.81
CA VAL A 98 -3.95 11.49 -8.95
C VAL A 98 -4.92 11.37 -7.79
N ASP A 99 -6.09 10.80 -8.03
CA ASP A 99 -7.08 10.52 -6.99
C ASP A 99 -7.12 9.02 -6.69
N LEU A 100 -6.58 8.60 -5.55
CA LEU A 100 -6.71 7.21 -5.10
C LEU A 100 -8.14 6.95 -4.59
N ARG A 101 -8.68 5.77 -4.86
CA ARG A 101 -9.94 5.32 -4.27
C ARG A 101 -9.71 4.92 -2.81
N GLY A 102 -10.72 5.04 -1.96
CA GLY A 102 -10.58 4.74 -0.52
C GLY A 102 -10.12 3.30 -0.23
N TRP A 103 -10.54 2.35 -1.07
CA TRP A 103 -10.06 0.96 -0.98
C TRP A 103 -8.58 0.83 -1.37
N GLN A 104 -8.06 1.61 -2.32
CA GLN A 104 -6.63 1.61 -2.72
C GLN A 104 -5.75 2.13 -1.58
N ARG A 105 -6.18 3.21 -0.90
CA ARG A 105 -5.48 3.73 0.30
C ARG A 105 -5.47 2.72 1.44
N THR A 106 -6.61 2.07 1.66
CA THR A 106 -6.76 1.03 2.68
C THR A 106 -5.87 -0.18 2.36
N TYR A 107 -5.86 -0.64 1.11
CA TYR A 107 -5.03 -1.76 0.66
C TYR A 107 -3.54 -1.50 0.89
N LEU A 108 -3.04 -0.33 0.49
CA LEU A 108 -1.65 0.07 0.73
C LEU A 108 -1.33 0.06 2.23
N SER A 109 -2.23 0.57 3.06
CA SER A 109 -2.03 0.62 4.51
C SER A 109 -2.07 -0.77 5.15
N VAL A 110 -2.94 -1.67 4.68
CA VAL A 110 -3.01 -3.07 5.11
C VAL A 110 -1.74 -3.81 4.74
N ALA A 111 -1.19 -3.60 3.54
CA ALA A 111 0.09 -4.18 3.14
C ALA A 111 1.22 -3.75 4.10
N MET A 112 1.29 -2.46 4.45
CA MET A 112 2.27 -1.96 5.43
C MET A 112 2.07 -2.55 6.83
N LEU A 113 0.82 -2.75 7.26
CA LEU A 113 0.53 -3.39 8.54
C LEU A 113 0.93 -4.86 8.55
N ALA A 114 0.61 -5.61 7.49
CA ALA A 114 0.95 -7.02 7.38
C ALA A 114 2.47 -7.21 7.47
N HIS A 115 3.24 -6.36 6.77
CA HIS A 115 4.70 -6.34 6.86
C HIS A 115 5.21 -6.03 8.27
N ALA A 116 4.68 -4.97 8.90
CA ALA A 116 5.08 -4.59 10.26
C ALA A 116 4.78 -5.67 11.32
N VAL A 117 3.67 -6.39 11.16
CA VAL A 117 3.31 -7.53 12.03
C VAL A 117 4.23 -8.72 11.76
N GLY A 118 4.57 -8.98 10.49
CA GLY A 118 5.51 -10.03 10.08
C GLY A 118 6.82 -10.00 10.87
N MET A 119 7.38 -8.78 10.99
CA MET A 119 8.65 -8.52 11.68
C MET A 119 8.64 -8.77 13.19
N LEU A 120 7.50 -9.06 13.82
CA LEU A 120 7.44 -9.45 15.23
C LEU A 120 7.87 -10.90 15.50
N GLY A 121 8.26 -11.62 14.45
CA GLY A 121 8.69 -13.03 14.47
C GLY A 121 7.69 -13.97 13.82
N LEU A 122 6.75 -13.47 13.00
CA LEU A 122 5.89 -14.34 12.19
C LEU A 122 6.65 -14.93 10.99
N TYR A 123 7.71 -14.26 10.54
CA TYR A 123 8.61 -14.77 9.51
C TYR A 123 9.54 -15.88 10.00
N ASP A 124 9.69 -16.05 11.32
CA ASP A 124 10.64 -17.01 11.91
C ASP A 124 9.98 -18.36 12.29
N ASP A 125 8.67 -18.49 12.08
CA ASP A 125 7.85 -19.60 12.59
C ASP A 125 7.24 -20.40 11.42
N ASP A 126 8.13 -21.12 10.72
CA ASP A 126 7.88 -21.86 9.48
C ASP A 126 6.76 -22.89 9.60
N ASP A 127 6.54 -23.49 10.78
CA ASP A 127 5.54 -24.55 10.91
C ASP A 127 4.09 -24.01 10.95
N ARG A 128 3.90 -22.78 11.44
CA ARG A 128 2.56 -22.21 11.66
C ARG A 128 2.23 -21.05 10.74
N TRP A 129 3.25 -20.29 10.33
CA TRP A 129 3.09 -19.02 9.62
C TRP A 129 3.91 -18.94 8.32
N TRP A 130 4.37 -20.06 7.76
CA TRP A 130 5.08 -20.10 6.46
C TRP A 130 4.40 -19.33 5.31
N TRP A 131 3.08 -19.18 5.34
CA TRP A 131 2.32 -18.48 4.31
C TRP A 131 2.34 -16.96 4.50
N TRP A 132 2.72 -16.47 5.68
CA TRP A 132 2.72 -15.04 6.01
C TRP A 132 3.75 -14.29 5.16
N ASP A 133 4.94 -14.87 5.03
CA ASP A 133 6.00 -14.35 4.20
C ASP A 133 5.56 -14.21 2.73
N HIS A 134 5.10 -15.32 2.15
CA HIS A 134 4.52 -15.36 0.82
C HIS A 134 3.37 -14.36 0.59
N LEU A 135 2.51 -14.16 1.60
CA LEU A 135 1.45 -13.16 1.54
C LEU A 135 2.04 -11.76 1.44
N THR A 136 3.01 -11.41 2.29
CA THR A 136 3.61 -10.07 2.30
C THR A 136 4.42 -9.80 1.04
N HIS A 137 5.07 -10.81 0.45
CA HIS A 137 5.68 -10.73 -0.88
C HIS A 137 4.65 -10.49 -1.97
N THR A 138 3.54 -11.23 -1.94
CA THR A 138 2.44 -11.03 -2.90
C THR A 138 1.84 -9.62 -2.78
N LEU A 139 1.58 -9.14 -1.56
CA LEU A 139 1.05 -7.79 -1.31
C LEU A 139 2.03 -6.69 -1.74
N SER A 140 3.32 -6.86 -1.45
CA SER A 140 4.34 -5.87 -1.81
C SER A 140 4.53 -5.81 -3.33
N SER A 141 4.52 -6.97 -4.00
CA SER A 141 4.65 -7.05 -5.46
C SER A 141 3.41 -6.56 -6.21
N THR A 142 2.19 -6.73 -5.69
CA THR A 142 1.01 -6.11 -6.31
C THR A 142 1.05 -4.58 -6.18
N VAL A 143 1.56 -4.05 -5.06
CA VAL A 143 1.75 -2.61 -4.88
C VAL A 143 2.82 -2.06 -5.82
N LEU A 144 4.02 -2.65 -5.83
CA LEU A 144 5.12 -2.23 -6.69
C LEU A 144 4.75 -2.40 -8.17
N GLY A 145 4.13 -3.53 -8.52
CA GLY A 145 3.60 -3.80 -9.84
C GLY A 145 2.55 -2.77 -10.26
N GLY A 146 1.59 -2.44 -9.38
CA GLY A 146 0.56 -1.44 -9.69
C GLY A 146 1.14 -0.06 -9.98
N ILE A 147 2.15 0.37 -9.21
CA ILE A 147 2.88 1.61 -9.48
C ILE A 147 3.58 1.54 -10.84
N ALA A 148 4.29 0.44 -11.12
CA ALA A 148 5.00 0.24 -12.37
C ALA A 148 4.04 0.22 -13.58
N TYR A 149 2.86 -0.38 -13.42
CA TYR A 149 1.81 -0.43 -14.42
C TYR A 149 1.33 0.98 -14.77
N VAL A 150 0.93 1.76 -13.76
CA VAL A 150 0.47 3.15 -13.93
C VAL A 150 1.55 4.04 -14.56
N VAL A 151 2.81 3.86 -14.15
CA VAL A 151 3.94 4.62 -14.74
C VAL A 151 4.20 4.23 -16.19
N ALA A 152 4.02 2.96 -16.54
CA ALA A 152 4.20 2.48 -17.90
C ALA A 152 3.15 3.08 -18.84
N ASP A 153 1.89 2.97 -18.42
CA ASP A 153 0.71 3.50 -19.12
C ASP A 153 0.88 4.99 -19.43
N ARG A 154 1.09 5.81 -18.39
CA ARG A 154 1.31 7.26 -18.54
C ARG A 154 2.52 7.67 -19.37
N ARG A 155 3.45 6.74 -19.63
CA ARG A 155 4.63 6.99 -20.45
C ARG A 155 4.57 6.30 -21.81
N GLY A 156 3.41 5.75 -22.20
CA GLY A 156 3.22 5.03 -23.45
C GLY A 156 4.14 3.80 -23.60
N ARG A 157 4.48 3.15 -22.49
CA ARG A 157 5.31 1.93 -22.46
C ARG A 157 4.44 0.71 -22.20
N ASP A 158 4.91 -0.45 -22.64
CA ASP A 158 4.30 -1.75 -22.32
C ASP A 158 4.26 -1.98 -20.80
N PRO A 159 3.06 -2.04 -20.18
CA PRO A 159 2.93 -2.27 -18.74
C PRO A 159 3.49 -3.61 -18.30
N ARG A 160 3.39 -4.66 -19.14
CA ARG A 160 3.85 -6.01 -18.77
C ARG A 160 5.36 -6.04 -18.57
N ARG A 161 6.11 -5.45 -19.51
CA ARG A 161 7.57 -5.33 -19.41
C ARG A 161 7.99 -4.48 -18.23
N THR A 162 7.32 -3.34 -18.03
CA THR A 162 7.67 -2.41 -16.96
C THR A 162 7.41 -3.02 -15.58
N VAL A 163 6.29 -3.73 -15.40
CA VAL A 163 5.99 -4.50 -14.19
C VAL A 163 7.06 -5.58 -13.96
N ALA A 164 7.37 -6.39 -14.98
CA ALA A 164 8.39 -7.43 -14.85
C ALA A 164 9.76 -6.87 -14.44
N VAL A 165 10.21 -5.80 -15.09
CA VAL A 165 11.47 -5.11 -14.75
C VAL A 165 11.43 -4.52 -13.34
N ALA A 166 10.32 -3.92 -12.94
CA ALA A 166 10.17 -3.34 -11.60
C ALA A 166 10.23 -4.42 -10.51
N LEU A 167 9.61 -5.58 -10.73
CA LEU A 167 9.60 -6.67 -9.76
C LEU A 167 10.96 -7.37 -9.65
N ILE A 168 11.58 -7.69 -10.79
CA ILE A 168 12.91 -8.31 -10.81
C ILE A 168 13.95 -7.33 -10.25
N GLY A 169 13.96 -6.09 -10.75
CA GLY A 169 14.87 -5.05 -10.29
C GLY A 169 14.64 -4.70 -8.82
N GLY A 170 13.38 -4.65 -8.38
CA GLY A 170 13.02 -4.44 -6.98
C GLY A 170 13.53 -5.56 -6.07
N GLY A 171 13.37 -6.82 -6.47
CA GLY A 171 13.92 -7.98 -5.74
C GLY A 171 15.45 -7.93 -5.66
N VAL A 172 16.14 -7.64 -6.76
CA VAL A 172 17.61 -7.49 -6.75
C VAL A 172 18.07 -6.34 -5.85
N VAL A 173 17.38 -5.20 -5.91
CA VAL A 173 17.68 -4.06 -5.02
C VAL A 173 17.44 -4.45 -3.56
N TRP A 174 16.39 -5.22 -3.27
CA TRP A 174 16.11 -5.71 -1.93
C TRP A 174 17.23 -6.59 -1.39
N GLU A 175 17.67 -7.59 -2.15
CA GLU A 175 18.80 -8.46 -1.80
C GLU A 175 20.08 -7.67 -1.50
N VAL A 176 20.37 -6.64 -2.31
CA VAL A 176 21.53 -5.76 -2.10
C VAL A 176 21.38 -4.93 -0.82
N LEU A 177 20.17 -4.46 -0.52
CA LEU A 177 19.88 -3.74 0.73
C LEU A 177 20.05 -4.65 1.94
N GLU A 178 19.56 -5.89 1.89
CA GLU A 178 19.74 -6.87 2.96
C GLU A 178 21.21 -7.14 3.22
N TYR A 179 21.97 -7.43 2.15
CA TYR A 179 23.41 -7.63 2.27
C TYR A 179 24.13 -6.40 2.84
N GLY A 180 23.75 -5.20 2.40
CA GLY A 180 24.33 -3.94 2.87
C GLY A 180 24.03 -3.66 4.34
N VAL A 181 22.80 -3.92 4.80
CA VAL A 181 22.40 -3.78 6.20
C VAL A 181 23.09 -4.81 7.07
N HIS A 182 23.18 -6.07 6.63
CA HIS A 182 23.91 -7.13 7.32
C HIS A 182 25.39 -6.76 7.53
N ALA A 183 26.04 -6.29 6.46
CA ALA A 183 27.43 -5.84 6.53
C ALA A 183 27.63 -4.60 7.45
N LEU A 184 26.59 -3.78 7.64
CA LEU A 184 26.62 -2.66 8.57
C LEU A 184 26.41 -3.11 10.03
N THR A 185 25.50 -4.05 10.27
CA THR A 185 25.21 -4.58 11.60
C THR A 185 26.37 -5.40 12.15
N ASP A 186 27.03 -6.20 11.30
CA ASP A 186 28.24 -6.95 11.65
C ASP A 186 29.37 -6.01 12.09
N ARG A 187 29.54 -4.88 11.42
CA ARG A 187 30.54 -3.87 11.79
C ARG A 187 30.21 -3.14 13.09
N LEU A 188 28.93 -3.03 13.44
CA LEU A 188 28.46 -2.36 14.64
C LEU A 188 28.34 -3.31 15.85
N GLY A 189 28.54 -4.62 15.65
CA GLY A 189 28.42 -5.64 16.71
C GLY A 189 26.99 -5.78 17.25
N VAL A 190 25.99 -5.47 16.43
CA VAL A 190 24.56 -5.60 16.76
C VAL A 190 24.02 -6.82 16.03
N ASP A 191 23.10 -7.57 16.66
CA ASP A 191 22.44 -8.71 16.03
C ASP A 191 21.87 -8.33 14.63
N PRO A 192 21.97 -9.22 13.63
CA PRO A 192 21.55 -8.94 12.25
C PRO A 192 20.14 -8.35 12.19
N VAL A 193 20.02 -7.15 11.61
CA VAL A 193 18.74 -6.44 11.43
C VAL A 193 17.90 -7.10 10.33
N LEU A 194 18.56 -7.76 9.38
CA LEU A 194 18.01 -8.59 8.31
C LEU A 194 18.86 -9.87 8.28
N VAL A 195 18.23 -11.03 8.46
CA VAL A 195 18.89 -12.33 8.33
C VAL A 195 19.06 -12.60 6.84
N PRO A 196 20.28 -12.90 6.34
CA PRO A 196 20.44 -13.33 4.95
C PRO A 196 19.70 -14.66 4.78
N TYR A 197 18.54 -14.59 4.15
CA TYR A 197 17.72 -15.77 3.88
C TYR A 197 18.41 -16.67 2.83
N SER A 198 18.04 -17.95 2.82
CA SER A 198 18.69 -18.92 1.96
C SER A 198 18.31 -18.69 0.49
N ALA A 199 19.14 -19.14 -0.47
CA ALA A 199 18.83 -19.01 -1.90
C ALA A 199 17.47 -19.65 -2.30
N ARG A 200 16.94 -20.56 -1.47
CA ARG A 200 15.63 -21.16 -1.65
C ARG A 200 14.51 -20.17 -1.31
N ASP A 201 14.69 -19.37 -0.27
CA ASP A 201 13.72 -18.39 0.20
C ASP A 201 13.63 -17.25 -0.82
N THR A 202 14.77 -16.70 -1.26
CA THR A 202 14.82 -15.73 -2.38
C THR A 202 14.09 -16.24 -3.64
N ALA A 203 14.20 -17.53 -3.96
CA ALA A 203 13.51 -18.10 -5.11
C ALA A 203 11.99 -18.19 -4.91
N LEU A 204 11.53 -18.50 -3.69
CA LEU A 204 10.11 -18.48 -3.34
C LEU A 204 9.58 -17.04 -3.32
N ASP A 205 10.33 -16.09 -2.78
CA ASP A 205 10.00 -14.67 -2.78
C ASP A 205 9.81 -14.14 -4.19
N LEU A 206 10.73 -14.46 -5.09
CA LEU A 206 10.61 -14.13 -6.50
C LEU A 206 9.39 -14.78 -7.15
N LEU A 207 9.05 -16.03 -6.79
CA LEU A 207 7.84 -16.70 -7.29
C LEU A 207 6.58 -15.96 -6.85
N PHE A 208 6.45 -15.61 -5.57
CA PHE A 208 5.28 -14.88 -5.06
C PHE A 208 5.23 -13.44 -5.57
N ASN A 209 6.40 -12.84 -5.83
CA ASN A 209 6.48 -11.56 -6.53
C ASN A 209 5.94 -11.67 -7.97
N LEU A 210 6.26 -12.77 -8.69
CA LEU A 210 5.70 -13.03 -10.02
C LEU A 210 4.20 -13.26 -9.97
N VAL A 211 3.68 -13.93 -8.94
CA VAL A 211 2.22 -14.10 -8.73
C VAL A 211 1.55 -12.74 -8.57
N GLY A 212 2.05 -11.87 -7.70
CA GLY A 212 1.50 -10.51 -7.53
C GLY A 212 1.62 -9.68 -8.81
N GLY A 213 2.73 -9.80 -9.54
CA GLY A 213 2.91 -9.18 -10.86
C GLY A 213 1.90 -9.66 -11.90
N ALA A 214 1.62 -10.97 -11.94
CA ALA A 214 0.64 -11.55 -12.85
C ALA A 214 -0.78 -11.04 -12.53
N VAL A 215 -1.13 -10.92 -11.25
CA VAL A 215 -2.39 -10.31 -10.81
C VAL A 215 -2.50 -8.88 -11.32
N VAL A 216 -1.46 -8.05 -11.14
CA VAL A 216 -1.47 -6.67 -11.64
C VAL A 216 -1.59 -6.62 -13.16
N VAL A 217 -0.84 -7.44 -13.89
CA VAL A 217 -0.91 -7.46 -15.36
C VAL A 217 -2.29 -7.90 -15.85
N ALA A 218 -2.94 -8.81 -15.15
CA ALA A 218 -4.25 -9.34 -15.53
C ALA A 218 -5.41 -8.39 -15.18
N PHE A 219 -5.32 -7.66 -14.08
CA PHE A 219 -6.42 -6.86 -13.53
C PHE A 219 -6.15 -5.35 -13.45
N GLY A 220 -4.95 -4.91 -13.82
CA GLY A 220 -4.47 -3.52 -13.70
C GLY A 220 -5.39 -2.52 -14.40
N ASP A 221 -5.84 -2.84 -15.62
CA ASP A 221 -6.77 -2.00 -16.39
C ASP A 221 -8.04 -1.63 -15.60
N ARG A 222 -8.59 -2.57 -14.82
CA ARG A 222 -9.81 -2.34 -14.01
C ARG A 222 -9.51 -1.78 -12.62
N LEU A 223 -8.47 -2.30 -11.97
CA LEU A 223 -8.16 -1.96 -10.58
C LEU A 223 -7.52 -0.58 -10.46
N LEU A 224 -6.88 -0.10 -11.53
CA LEU A 224 -6.12 1.15 -11.57
C LEU A 224 -6.69 2.15 -12.57
N GLU A 225 -7.88 1.89 -13.13
CA GLU A 225 -8.53 2.74 -14.15
C GLU A 225 -8.53 4.23 -13.80
N ASN A 226 -8.75 4.56 -12.52
CA ASN A 226 -8.76 5.95 -12.02
C ASN A 226 -7.38 6.62 -11.99
N LEU A 227 -6.33 5.88 -12.33
CA LEU A 227 -4.93 6.31 -12.33
C LEU A 227 -4.27 6.13 -13.69
N LEU A 228 -4.98 5.64 -14.71
CA LEU A 228 -4.46 5.55 -16.07
C LEU A 228 -4.61 6.90 -16.78
N GLY A 229 -3.89 7.09 -17.88
CA GLY A 229 -4.10 8.25 -18.75
C GLY A 229 -5.43 8.15 -19.49
N ASP A 230 -6.09 9.28 -19.73
CA ASP A 230 -7.20 9.35 -20.69
C ASP A 230 -6.59 9.26 -22.10
N ASP A 231 -6.85 8.16 -22.81
CA ASP A 231 -6.55 8.02 -24.25
C ASP A 231 -7.50 8.89 -25.11
#